data_AF-A0A850M7I9-F1
#
_entry.id   AF-A0A850M7I9-F1
#
_cell.length_a   1.000
_cell.length_b   1.000
_cell.length_c   1.000
_cell.angle_alpha   90.00
_cell.angle_beta   90.00
_cell.angle_gamma   90.00
#
_symmetry.space_group_name_H-M   'P 1'
#
loop_
_entity.id
_entity.type
_entity.pdbx_description
1 polymer ?
#
loop_
_entity_poly.entity_id
_entity_poly.type
_entity_poly.pdbx_seq_one_letter_code
_entity_poly.pdbx_strand_id
1 'polypeptide(L)'
;MGDEENLPDWQRTKPLGKLTCTSSKCEEGLHSFLRNFRGRKRTNEMSYRSEACTSCGVKIIDWERLDERDLNDVKYTIEALRKELFRRRYWARRIDKKLLEPLLEKELSEIEKKVENRIRKYVNKKFNDNPWDGRQTPLEGNLIYFAQHATASCCKKCIEEWHGINRNELLTEEQIKYLVGLIMVYFENRMQSPQAEGNRKITP
;
A
#
# COMPACT_ATOMS: atom_id res chain seq x y z
N MET A 1 3.06 25.65 -25.65
CA MET A 1 3.88 24.54 -26.19
C MET A 1 5.01 24.32 -25.21
N GLY A 2 4.92 23.24 -24.43
CA GLY A 2 5.80 22.96 -23.27
C GLY A 2 5.12 22.10 -22.20
N ASP A 3 4.77 20.86 -22.56
CA ASP A 3 4.80 19.66 -21.70
C ASP A 3 3.97 19.56 -20.40
N GLU A 4 2.72 20.02 -20.35
CA GLU A 4 1.79 19.60 -19.27
C GLU A 4 1.16 18.20 -19.49
N GLU A 5 1.23 17.67 -20.72
CA GLU A 5 0.59 16.39 -21.07
C GLU A 5 1.37 15.13 -20.67
N ASN A 6 2.60 15.25 -20.16
CA ASN A 6 3.44 14.10 -19.83
C ASN A 6 3.73 13.93 -18.32
N LEU A 7 3.06 14.70 -17.47
CA LEU A 7 3.17 14.53 -16.03
C LEU A 7 2.38 13.27 -15.62
N PRO A 8 3.01 12.32 -14.90
CA PRO A 8 2.30 11.15 -14.42
C PRO A 8 1.05 11.53 -13.61
N ASP A 9 -0.04 10.80 -13.84
CA ASP A 9 -1.34 10.92 -13.15
C ASP A 9 -1.23 11.13 -11.62
N TRP A 10 -0.18 10.62 -10.98
CA TRP A 10 0.10 10.78 -9.56
C TRP A 10 0.49 12.22 -9.13
N GLN A 11 0.52 13.19 -10.04
CA GLN A 11 0.82 14.59 -9.71
C GLN A 11 -0.43 15.49 -9.63
N ARG A 12 -1.62 15.00 -10.02
CA ARG A 12 -2.79 15.87 -10.27
C ARG A 12 -3.82 15.97 -9.14
N THR A 13 -3.78 15.16 -8.06
CA THR A 13 -4.79 15.23 -6.97
C THR A 13 -4.25 15.10 -5.54
N LYS A 14 -5.08 15.47 -4.55
CA LYS A 14 -4.72 15.50 -3.12
C LYS A 14 -4.85 14.10 -2.47
N PRO A 15 -3.89 13.67 -1.64
CA PRO A 15 -3.93 12.38 -0.92
C PRO A 15 -5.00 12.35 0.19
N LEU A 16 -5.03 11.34 1.09
CA LEU A 16 -6.00 11.17 2.21
C LEU A 16 -5.87 12.26 3.31
N GLY A 17 -5.85 13.54 2.92
CA GLY A 17 -5.72 14.67 3.84
C GLY A 17 -4.49 14.52 4.74
N LYS A 18 -4.72 14.51 6.07
CA LYS A 18 -3.68 14.38 7.09
C LYS A 18 -3.34 12.92 7.46
N LEU A 19 -4.04 11.93 6.92
CA LEU A 19 -3.83 10.52 7.28
C LEU A 19 -2.53 10.01 6.64
N THR A 20 -1.67 9.38 7.43
CA THR A 20 -0.36 8.85 7.01
C THR A 20 -0.19 7.40 7.46
N CYS A 21 0.82 6.69 6.94
CA CYS A 21 1.19 5.35 7.40
C CYS A 21 1.55 5.29 8.89
N THR A 22 1.88 6.43 9.51
CA THR A 22 2.20 6.51 10.94
C THR A 22 0.99 6.87 11.81
N SER A 23 -0.20 7.00 11.22
CA SER A 23 -1.43 7.33 11.93
C SER A 23 -1.98 6.10 12.65
N SER A 24 -2.46 6.27 13.87
CA SER A 24 -3.08 5.20 14.67
C SER A 24 -4.33 5.71 15.37
N LYS A 25 -5.18 4.77 15.77
CA LYS A 25 -6.37 4.97 16.60
C LYS A 25 -6.55 3.72 17.48
N CYS A 26 -5.63 3.59 18.44
CA CYS A 26 -5.38 2.33 19.14
C CYS A 26 -6.59 1.88 19.97
N GLU A 27 -7.37 2.83 20.48
CA GLU A 27 -8.62 2.60 21.21
C GLU A 27 -9.71 1.93 20.36
N GLU A 28 -9.61 2.01 19.02
CA GLU A 28 -10.49 1.30 18.08
C GLU A 28 -9.82 0.03 17.50
N GLY A 29 -8.71 -0.42 18.08
CA GLY A 29 -7.94 -1.57 17.58
C GLY A 29 -7.22 -1.31 16.27
N LEU A 30 -7.00 -0.03 15.91
CA LEU A 30 -6.30 0.39 14.70
C LEU A 30 -4.94 1.00 15.05
N HIS A 31 -3.87 0.40 14.54
CA HIS A 31 -2.52 0.65 14.98
C HIS A 31 -1.65 1.25 13.86
N SER A 32 -0.37 1.48 14.17
CA SER A 32 0.69 1.90 13.25
C SER A 32 1.94 1.14 13.63
N PHE A 33 2.60 0.51 12.66
CA PHE A 33 3.83 -0.28 12.85
C PHE A 33 5.04 0.32 12.14
N LEU A 34 4.87 1.50 11.53
CA LEU A 34 5.92 2.22 10.84
C LEU A 34 6.63 3.19 11.79
N ARG A 35 7.92 2.94 12.06
CA ARG A 35 8.77 3.87 12.81
C ARG A 35 8.90 5.20 12.07
N ASN A 36 8.64 6.29 12.78
CA ASN A 36 8.89 7.64 12.28
C ASN A 36 10.23 8.17 12.80
N PHE A 37 11.16 8.43 11.88
CA PHE A 37 12.49 8.98 12.21
C PHE A 37 12.61 10.49 12.02
N ARG A 38 11.51 11.23 11.82
CA ARG A 38 11.56 12.70 11.73
C ARG A 38 12.21 13.29 12.99
N GLY A 39 13.30 14.01 12.81
CA GLY A 39 14.05 14.67 13.89
C GLY A 39 14.91 13.75 14.76
N ARG A 40 15.13 12.48 14.37
CA ARG A 40 15.97 11.53 15.10
C ARG A 40 17.08 10.99 14.20
N LYS A 41 18.28 10.77 14.75
CA LYS A 41 19.36 10.06 14.04
C LYS A 41 18.92 8.62 13.78
N ARG A 42 19.00 8.19 12.52
CA ARG A 42 18.75 6.81 12.09
C ARG A 42 20.07 6.22 11.60
N THR A 43 20.47 5.07 12.13
CA THR A 43 21.55 4.27 11.53
C THR A 43 21.01 3.52 10.30
N ASN A 44 21.88 3.17 9.36
CA ASN A 44 21.43 2.48 8.14
C ASN A 44 20.84 1.09 8.41
N GLU A 45 21.21 0.47 9.53
CA GLU A 45 20.75 -0.85 9.98
C GLU A 45 19.35 -0.83 10.59
N MET A 46 18.87 0.34 11.03
CA MET A 46 17.59 0.40 11.74
C MET A 46 16.41 0.27 10.77
N SER A 47 15.60 -0.77 10.96
CA SER A 47 14.38 -1.05 10.18
C SER A 47 13.26 -0.05 10.46
N TYR A 48 12.43 0.24 9.45
CA TYR A 48 11.18 0.98 9.61
C TYR A 48 10.09 0.15 10.30
N ARG A 49 10.17 -1.18 10.32
CA ARG A 49 9.26 -2.06 11.08
C ARG A 49 9.49 -1.89 12.58
N SER A 50 8.46 -1.55 13.36
CA SER A 50 8.57 -1.42 14.81
C SER A 50 8.32 -2.69 15.63
N GLU A 51 7.79 -3.75 15.00
CA GLU A 51 7.32 -5.02 15.60
C GLU A 51 6.14 -4.89 16.59
N ALA A 52 6.07 -3.78 17.31
CA ALA A 52 4.97 -3.38 18.18
C ALA A 52 4.33 -2.09 17.65
N CYS A 53 3.08 -1.82 18.00
CA CYS A 53 2.46 -0.55 17.64
C CYS A 53 3.28 0.64 18.17
N THR A 54 3.59 1.61 17.32
CA THR A 54 4.41 2.78 17.68
C THR A 54 3.74 3.73 18.69
N SER A 55 2.44 3.57 18.94
CA SER A 55 1.64 4.44 19.81
C SER A 55 1.29 3.81 21.15
N CYS A 56 0.92 2.52 21.18
CA CYS A 56 0.52 1.82 22.41
C CYS A 56 1.42 0.63 22.79
N GLY A 57 2.37 0.25 21.94
CA GLY A 57 3.30 -0.86 22.22
C GLY A 57 2.70 -2.27 22.06
N VAL A 58 1.45 -2.41 21.61
CA VAL A 58 0.83 -3.73 21.42
C VAL A 58 1.54 -4.54 20.33
N LYS A 59 1.72 -5.84 20.57
CA LYS A 59 2.29 -6.80 19.61
C LYS A 59 1.20 -7.78 19.17
N ILE A 60 0.60 -7.51 18.01
CA ILE A 60 -0.58 -8.25 17.51
C ILE A 60 -0.39 -8.83 16.11
N ILE A 61 0.83 -8.70 15.58
CA ILE A 61 1.23 -9.20 14.26
C ILE A 61 2.27 -10.28 14.51
N ASP A 62 2.00 -11.48 14.02
CA ASP A 62 3.00 -12.52 13.81
C ASP A 62 3.80 -12.13 12.56
N TRP A 63 5.00 -11.58 12.78
CA TRP A 63 5.87 -11.08 11.73
C TRP A 63 6.66 -12.19 11.06
N GLU A 64 7.00 -13.26 11.78
CA GLU A 64 7.71 -14.42 11.25
C GLU A 64 6.87 -15.06 10.14
N ARG A 65 5.58 -15.24 10.40
CA ARG A 65 4.60 -15.71 9.40
C ARG A 65 4.48 -14.79 8.18
N LEU A 66 4.59 -13.47 8.35
CA LEU A 66 4.56 -12.53 7.21
C LEU A 66 5.86 -12.56 6.41
N ASP A 67 6.99 -12.81 7.05
CA ASP A 67 8.31 -12.81 6.41
C ASP A 67 8.53 -14.05 5.51
N GLU A 68 7.72 -15.08 5.65
CA GLU A 68 7.62 -16.20 4.70
C GLU A 68 7.13 -15.74 3.32
N ARG A 69 6.33 -14.65 3.26
CA ARG A 69 5.73 -14.11 2.03
C ARG A 69 5.00 -15.17 1.20
N ASP A 70 4.28 -16.06 1.89
CA ASP A 70 3.50 -17.12 1.25
C ASP A 70 2.17 -16.57 0.71
N LEU A 71 1.96 -16.73 -0.60
CA LEU A 71 0.69 -16.35 -1.25
C LEU A 71 -0.46 -17.29 -0.88
N ASN A 72 -0.18 -18.51 -0.44
CA ASN A 72 -1.23 -19.42 0.05
C ASN A 72 -1.82 -18.96 1.40
N ASP A 73 -1.08 -18.12 2.13
CA ASP A 73 -1.50 -17.53 3.40
C ASP A 73 -1.84 -16.04 3.29
N VAL A 74 -2.22 -15.60 2.08
CA VAL A 74 -2.58 -14.20 1.80
C VAL A 74 -3.71 -13.68 2.71
N LYS A 75 -4.59 -14.58 3.18
CA LYS A 75 -5.69 -14.21 4.08
C LYS A 75 -5.15 -13.60 5.37
N TYR A 76 -4.16 -14.24 5.99
CA TYR A 76 -3.54 -13.73 7.21
C TYR A 76 -2.84 -12.39 6.94
N THR A 77 -2.08 -12.30 5.85
CA THR A 77 -1.41 -11.06 5.42
C THR A 77 -2.38 -9.88 5.29
N ILE A 78 -3.53 -10.09 4.64
CA ILE A 78 -4.56 -9.05 4.46
C ILE A 78 -5.21 -8.67 5.80
N GLU A 79 -5.53 -9.64 6.65
CA GLU A 79 -6.11 -9.38 7.97
C GLU A 79 -5.13 -8.62 8.86
N ALA A 80 -3.83 -8.96 8.82
CA ALA A 80 -2.77 -8.27 9.52
C ALA A 80 -2.62 -6.82 9.05
N LEU A 81 -2.52 -6.60 7.73
CA LEU A 81 -2.48 -5.25 7.13
C LEU A 81 -3.68 -4.40 7.57
N ARG A 82 -4.87 -4.97 7.63
CA ARG A 82 -6.10 -4.26 8.04
C ARG A 82 -6.13 -3.84 9.51
N LYS A 83 -5.19 -4.29 10.35
CA LYS A 83 -4.99 -3.78 11.72
C LYS A 83 -4.31 -2.40 11.74
N GLU A 84 -3.69 -1.97 10.64
CA GLU A 84 -3.15 -0.62 10.51
C GLU A 84 -4.23 0.38 10.05
N LEU A 85 -4.37 1.51 10.77
CA LEU A 85 -5.39 2.52 10.47
C LEU A 85 -5.32 2.97 9.00
N PHE A 86 -4.12 3.27 8.53
CA PHE A 86 -3.89 3.74 7.16
C PHE A 86 -4.42 2.74 6.13
N ARG A 87 -4.01 1.47 6.23
CA ARG A 87 -4.41 0.41 5.30
C ARG A 87 -5.89 0.10 5.40
N ARG A 88 -6.44 0.06 6.62
CA ARG A 88 -7.88 -0.13 6.84
C ARG A 88 -8.70 0.91 6.08
N ARG A 89 -8.27 2.18 6.06
CA ARG A 89 -8.95 3.23 5.29
C ARG A 89 -8.89 2.99 3.78
N TYR A 90 -7.77 2.51 3.23
CA TYR A 90 -7.72 2.14 1.82
C TYR A 90 -8.61 0.94 1.49
N TRP A 91 -8.61 -0.10 2.33
CA TRP A 91 -9.49 -1.27 2.16
C TRP A 91 -10.98 -0.91 2.29
N ALA A 92 -11.36 -0.05 3.23
CA ALA A 92 -12.75 0.34 3.45
C ALA A 92 -13.24 1.43 2.48
N ARG A 93 -12.34 2.07 1.73
CA ARG A 93 -12.70 3.17 0.85
C ARG A 93 -13.62 2.69 -0.26
N ARG A 94 -14.67 3.48 -0.51
CA ARG A 94 -15.51 3.37 -1.71
C ARG A 94 -14.73 3.86 -2.92
N ILE A 95 -14.86 3.12 -4.02
CA ILE A 95 -14.16 3.40 -5.26
C ILE A 95 -15.23 3.64 -6.30
N ASP A 96 -15.08 4.71 -7.08
CA ASP A 96 -16.00 5.01 -8.18
C ASP A 96 -16.13 3.79 -9.09
N LYS A 97 -17.37 3.45 -9.48
CA LYS A 97 -17.66 2.34 -10.39
C LYS A 97 -16.85 2.45 -11.68
N LYS A 98 -16.64 3.67 -12.20
CA LYS A 98 -15.82 3.93 -13.39
C LYS A 98 -14.36 3.50 -13.24
N LEU A 99 -13.81 3.57 -12.02
CA LEU A 99 -12.44 3.09 -11.77
C LEU A 99 -12.38 1.56 -11.65
N LEU A 100 -13.52 0.89 -11.43
CA LEU A 100 -13.61 -0.57 -11.43
C LEU A 100 -13.97 -1.17 -12.79
N GLU A 101 -14.56 -0.40 -13.72
CA GLU A 101 -14.88 -0.87 -15.08
C GLU A 101 -13.71 -1.60 -15.75
N PRO A 102 -12.44 -1.12 -15.68
CA PRO A 102 -11.32 -1.86 -16.26
C PRO A 102 -11.07 -3.24 -15.63
N LEU A 103 -11.47 -3.48 -14.39
CA LEU A 103 -11.38 -4.81 -13.77
C LEU A 103 -12.46 -5.78 -14.29
N LEU A 104 -13.60 -5.25 -14.72
CA LEU A 104 -14.74 -6.04 -15.21
C LEU A 104 -14.61 -6.33 -16.72
N GLU A 105 -14.01 -5.40 -17.46
CA GLU A 105 -13.92 -5.46 -18.92
C GLU A 105 -12.63 -6.13 -19.42
N LYS A 106 -11.57 -6.16 -18.61
CA LYS A 106 -10.25 -6.68 -19.02
C LYS A 106 -9.98 -8.05 -18.46
N GLU A 107 -9.21 -8.81 -19.23
CA GLU A 107 -8.56 -10.02 -18.74
C GLU A 107 -7.64 -9.68 -17.56
N LEU A 108 -7.75 -10.45 -16.47
CA LEU A 108 -6.94 -10.27 -15.25
C LEU A 108 -5.43 -10.26 -15.55
N SER A 109 -5.01 -11.01 -16.57
CA SER A 109 -3.62 -11.06 -17.04
C SER A 109 -3.10 -9.71 -17.58
N GLU A 110 -3.96 -8.87 -18.16
CA GLU A 110 -3.56 -7.52 -18.58
C GLU A 110 -3.34 -6.60 -17.39
N ILE A 111 -4.19 -6.72 -16.37
CA ILE A 111 -4.11 -5.92 -15.15
C ILE A 111 -2.86 -6.32 -14.38
N GLU A 112 -2.59 -7.61 -14.25
CA GLU A 112 -1.38 -8.13 -13.63
C GLU A 112 -0.11 -7.55 -14.28
N LYS A 113 -0.02 -7.58 -15.61
CA LYS A 113 1.10 -6.96 -16.36
C LYS A 113 1.25 -5.47 -16.06
N LYS A 114 0.14 -4.72 -15.96
CA LYS A 114 0.17 -3.30 -15.60
C LYS A 114 0.68 -3.07 -14.18
N VAL A 115 0.27 -3.91 -13.23
CA VAL A 115 0.74 -3.86 -11.84
C VAL A 115 2.24 -4.15 -11.79
N GLU A 116 2.68 -5.22 -12.45
CA GLU A 116 4.08 -5.62 -12.51
C GLU A 116 4.95 -4.51 -13.11
N ASN A 117 4.55 -3.97 -14.27
CA ASN A 117 5.24 -2.86 -14.92
C ASN A 117 5.37 -1.64 -14.00
N ARG A 118 4.33 -1.35 -13.23
CA ARG A 118 4.37 -0.24 -12.27
C ARG A 118 5.37 -0.51 -11.14
N ILE A 119 5.34 -1.69 -10.54
CA ILE A 119 6.29 -2.07 -9.48
C ILE A 119 7.71 -1.96 -10.01
N ARG A 120 8.00 -2.56 -11.17
CA ARG A 120 9.33 -2.52 -11.78
C ARG A 120 9.80 -1.09 -12.06
N LYS A 121 8.95 -0.25 -12.64
CA LYS A 121 9.33 1.10 -13.08
C LYS A 121 9.50 2.10 -11.92
N TYR A 122 8.62 2.04 -10.92
CA TYR A 122 8.53 3.10 -9.91
C TYR A 122 8.91 2.66 -8.50
N VAL A 123 8.80 1.36 -8.18
CA VAL A 123 9.05 0.83 -6.82
C VAL A 123 10.33 0.02 -6.74
N ASN A 124 10.72 -0.68 -7.81
CA ASN A 124 11.96 -1.45 -7.89
C ASN A 124 13.19 -0.54 -8.11
N LYS A 125 13.42 0.34 -7.14
CA LYS A 125 14.58 1.23 -7.03
C LYS A 125 15.08 1.17 -5.60
N LYS A 126 16.37 1.37 -5.35
CA LYS A 126 16.86 1.50 -3.97
C LYS A 126 16.25 2.75 -3.34
N PHE A 127 16.01 2.72 -2.03
CA PHE A 127 15.33 3.80 -1.31
C PHE A 127 15.88 5.20 -1.59
N ASN A 128 17.21 5.35 -1.66
CA ASN A 128 17.85 6.66 -1.91
C ASN A 128 17.89 7.06 -3.40
N ASP A 129 17.60 6.14 -4.33
CA ASP A 129 17.66 6.39 -5.78
C ASP A 129 16.33 6.95 -6.32
N ASN A 130 15.29 7.03 -5.47
CA ASN A 130 13.99 7.55 -5.84
C ASN A 130 13.52 8.67 -4.87
N PRO A 131 13.66 9.95 -5.25
CA PRO A 131 13.24 11.07 -4.40
C PRO A 131 11.72 11.17 -4.19
N TRP A 132 10.94 10.40 -4.96
CA TRP A 132 9.49 10.32 -4.84
C TRP A 132 9.03 9.15 -3.94
N ASP A 133 9.96 8.28 -3.50
CA ASP A 133 9.64 7.16 -2.60
C ASP A 133 9.06 7.67 -1.26
N GLY A 134 8.02 6.99 -0.78
CA GLY A 134 7.33 7.34 0.46
C GLY A 134 6.34 8.50 0.34
N ARG A 135 6.15 9.07 -0.84
CA ARG A 135 5.06 10.03 -1.09
C ARG A 135 3.75 9.28 -1.32
N GLN A 136 2.67 9.84 -0.78
CA GLN A 136 1.34 9.35 -1.09
C GLN A 136 1.00 9.67 -2.54
N THR A 137 0.36 8.72 -3.22
CA THR A 137 -0.18 8.92 -4.56
C THR A 137 -1.59 9.51 -4.47
N PRO A 138 -2.02 10.29 -5.47
CA PRO A 138 -3.40 10.65 -5.76
C PRO A 138 -4.43 9.57 -5.48
N LEU A 139 -5.59 10.03 -5.03
CA LEU A 139 -6.76 9.21 -4.77
C LEU A 139 -7.69 9.11 -5.98
N GLU A 140 -7.28 9.58 -7.14
CA GLU A 140 -8.09 9.59 -8.36
C GLU A 140 -7.23 9.12 -9.53
N GLY A 141 -7.87 8.51 -10.54
CA GLY A 141 -7.24 8.16 -11.81
C GLY A 141 -6.76 6.72 -11.95
N ASN A 142 -6.24 6.07 -10.91
CA ASN A 142 -5.66 4.73 -11.05
C ASN A 142 -5.93 3.79 -9.86
N LEU A 143 -6.62 2.69 -10.12
CA LEU A 143 -6.99 1.70 -9.10
C LEU A 143 -5.79 1.02 -8.46
N ILE A 144 -4.67 0.87 -9.20
CA ILE A 144 -3.43 0.29 -8.70
C ILE A 144 -2.90 1.08 -7.50
N TYR A 145 -3.19 2.38 -7.41
CA TYR A 145 -2.68 3.23 -6.32
C TYR A 145 -3.34 2.87 -5.01
N PHE A 146 -4.64 2.63 -5.06
CA PHE A 146 -5.39 2.14 -3.91
C PHE A 146 -4.90 0.77 -3.48
N ALA A 147 -4.70 -0.14 -4.43
CA ALA A 147 -4.21 -1.47 -4.11
C ALA A 147 -2.82 -1.42 -3.47
N GLN A 148 -1.89 -0.63 -4.02
CA GLN A 148 -0.55 -0.50 -3.47
C GLN A 148 -0.53 0.06 -2.05
N HIS A 149 -1.36 1.06 -1.75
CA HIS A 149 -1.50 1.54 -0.39
C HIS A 149 -2.22 0.54 0.51
N ALA A 150 -3.20 -0.20 0.02
CA ALA A 150 -3.89 -1.23 0.79
C ALA A 150 -2.97 -2.42 1.16
N THR A 151 -2.00 -2.74 0.30
CA THR A 151 -1.11 -3.91 0.42
C THR A 151 0.32 -3.59 0.83
N ALA A 152 0.59 -2.35 1.27
CA ALA A 152 1.93 -1.92 1.67
C ALA A 152 3.02 -2.09 0.60
N SER A 153 2.65 -2.02 -0.68
CA SER A 153 3.56 -2.15 -1.84
C SER A 153 3.80 -0.82 -2.57
N CYS A 154 3.44 0.30 -1.96
CA CYS A 154 3.52 1.64 -2.56
C CYS A 154 4.90 2.30 -2.50
N CYS A 155 5.75 1.95 -1.52
CA CYS A 155 7.09 2.49 -1.36
C CYS A 155 8.00 1.55 -0.57
N LYS A 156 9.31 1.78 -0.63
CA LYS A 156 10.31 0.92 0.03
C LYS A 156 10.17 0.85 1.54
N LYS A 157 9.70 1.92 2.20
CA LYS A 157 9.46 1.91 3.66
C LYS A 157 8.31 0.98 4.05
N CYS A 158 7.21 1.02 3.30
CA CYS A 158 6.05 0.15 3.54
C CYS A 158 6.39 -1.31 3.22
N ILE A 159 7.19 -1.52 2.17
CA ILE A 159 7.65 -2.85 1.78
C ILE A 159 8.57 -3.45 2.84
N GLU A 160 9.51 -2.68 3.38
CA GLU A 160 10.35 -3.14 4.48
C GLU A 160 9.54 -3.39 5.75
N GLU A 161 8.61 -2.50 6.07
CA GLU A 161 7.74 -2.61 7.24
C GLU A 161 6.90 -3.90 7.22
N TRP A 162 6.20 -4.18 6.12
CA TRP A 162 5.21 -5.25 6.09
C TRP A 162 5.76 -6.56 5.54
N HIS A 163 6.67 -6.51 4.58
CA HIS A 163 7.10 -7.69 3.82
C HIS A 163 8.54 -8.12 4.12
N GLY A 164 9.24 -7.39 5.00
CA GLY A 164 10.59 -7.73 5.45
C GLY A 164 11.66 -7.54 4.38
N ILE A 165 11.32 -6.90 3.26
CA ILE A 165 12.24 -6.74 2.13
C ILE A 165 13.09 -5.49 2.33
N ASN A 166 14.41 -5.64 2.23
CA ASN A 166 15.37 -4.56 2.44
C ASN A 166 15.11 -3.38 1.49
N ARG A 167 14.86 -2.19 2.06
CA ARG A 167 14.59 -0.95 1.33
C ARG A 167 15.75 -0.50 0.44
N ASN A 168 16.98 -0.88 0.78
CA ASN A 168 18.20 -0.43 0.10
C ASN A 168 18.58 -1.34 -1.08
N GLU A 169 17.80 -2.39 -1.34
CA GLU A 169 18.04 -3.36 -2.41
C GLU A 169 16.97 -3.27 -3.49
N LEU A 170 17.29 -3.78 -4.68
CA LEU A 170 16.30 -4.04 -5.71
C LEU A 170 15.45 -5.24 -5.29
N LEU A 171 14.18 -5.23 -5.71
CA LEU A 171 13.28 -6.37 -5.54
C LEU A 171 13.74 -7.52 -6.44
N THR A 172 13.77 -8.73 -5.89
CA THR A 172 13.94 -9.95 -6.68
C THR A 172 12.68 -10.27 -7.48
N GLU A 173 12.79 -11.15 -8.48
CA GLU A 173 11.64 -11.61 -9.27
C GLU A 173 10.55 -12.25 -8.39
N GLU A 174 10.94 -13.03 -7.39
CA GLU A 174 10.01 -13.64 -6.44
C GLU A 174 9.30 -12.60 -5.57
N GLN A 175 10.03 -11.58 -5.10
CA GLN A 175 9.46 -10.48 -4.33
C GLN A 175 8.48 -9.65 -5.17
N ILE A 176 8.80 -9.42 -6.45
CA ILE A 176 7.87 -8.73 -7.37
C ILE A 176 6.61 -9.56 -7.56
N LYS A 177 6.74 -10.85 -7.87
CA LYS A 177 5.58 -11.77 -8.02
C LYS A 177 4.70 -11.79 -6.78
N TYR A 178 5.31 -11.86 -5.59
CA TYR A 178 4.58 -11.79 -4.32
C TYR A 178 3.78 -10.49 -4.18
N LEU A 179 4.42 -9.33 -4.39
CA LEU A 179 3.73 -8.03 -4.26
C LEU A 179 2.64 -7.83 -5.32
N VAL A 180 2.85 -8.32 -6.54
CA VAL A 180 1.83 -8.36 -7.61
C VAL A 180 0.66 -9.22 -7.15
N GLY A 181 0.91 -10.43 -6.63
CA GLY A 181 -0.13 -11.34 -6.13
C GLY A 181 -1.01 -10.70 -5.05
N LEU A 182 -0.42 -10.02 -4.07
CA LEU A 182 -1.19 -9.29 -3.05
C LEU A 182 -2.11 -8.22 -3.65
N ILE A 183 -1.64 -7.49 -4.67
CA ILE A 183 -2.44 -6.49 -5.38
C ILE A 183 -3.57 -7.13 -6.17
N MET A 184 -3.33 -8.28 -6.80
CA MET A 184 -4.37 -9.02 -7.52
C MET A 184 -5.47 -9.51 -6.58
N VAL A 185 -5.12 -10.05 -5.40
CA VAL A 185 -6.10 -10.44 -4.38
C VAL A 185 -6.94 -9.23 -3.89
N TYR A 186 -6.33 -8.05 -3.81
CA TYR A 186 -7.09 -6.82 -3.55
C TYR A 186 -8.13 -6.55 -4.64
N PHE A 187 -7.78 -6.68 -5.93
CA PHE A 187 -8.73 -6.49 -7.02
C PHE A 187 -9.85 -7.54 -7.03
N GLU A 188 -9.53 -8.80 -6.78
CA GLU A 188 -10.53 -9.87 -6.63
C GLU A 188 -11.55 -9.54 -5.53
N ASN A 189 -11.07 -9.09 -4.37
CA ASN A 189 -11.94 -8.63 -3.28
C ASN A 189 -12.85 -7.47 -3.70
N ARG A 190 -12.36 -6.56 -4.55
CA ARG A 190 -13.15 -5.42 -5.07
C ARG A 190 -14.22 -5.83 -6.06
N MET A 191 -13.99 -6.89 -6.84
CA MET A 191 -14.98 -7.43 -7.76
C MET A 191 -16.10 -8.19 -7.03
N GLN A 192 -15.77 -8.87 -5.92
CA GLN A 192 -16.72 -9.69 -5.15
C GLN A 192 -17.57 -8.88 -4.13
N SER A 193 -17.14 -7.67 -3.77
CA SER A 193 -17.85 -6.86 -2.78
C SER A 193 -18.92 -5.98 -3.47
N PRO A 194 -20.23 -6.22 -3.29
CA PRO A 194 -21.24 -5.28 -3.73
C PRO A 194 -21.01 -3.95 -3.00
N GLN A 195 -20.65 -2.92 -3.76
CA GLN A 195 -20.39 -1.59 -3.20
C GLN A 195 -21.69 -1.09 -2.58
N ALA A 196 -21.77 -1.07 -1.25
CA ALA A 196 -22.96 -0.65 -0.53
C ALA A 196 -23.51 0.66 -1.11
N GLU A 197 -24.71 0.57 -1.70
CA GLU A 197 -25.51 1.72 -2.10
C GLU A 197 -25.70 2.67 -0.90
N GLY A 198 -25.92 3.95 -1.20
CA GLY A 198 -26.32 4.93 -0.20
C GLY A 198 -25.24 5.93 0.13
N ASN A 199 -25.38 7.08 -0.51
CA ASN A 199 -24.74 8.35 -0.21
C ASN A 199 -24.95 8.69 1.28
N ARG A 200 -23.90 8.64 2.11
CA ARG A 200 -23.86 9.36 3.39
C ARG A 200 -22.60 10.20 3.40
N LYS A 201 -22.81 11.51 3.26
CA LYS A 201 -21.79 12.54 3.47
C LYS A 201 -21.11 12.25 4.82
N ILE A 202 -19.82 11.94 4.78
CA ILE A 202 -18.99 12.04 5.97
C ILE A 202 -18.48 13.48 5.96
N THR A 203 -19.23 14.35 6.62
CA THR A 203 -18.81 15.72 6.98
C THR A 203 -17.67 15.66 8.01
N PRO A 204 -16.85 16.73 8.11
CA PRO A 204 -15.49 16.71 8.66
C PRO A 204 -15.35 16.20 10.09
#